data_AF-X0WQU3-F1
#
_entry.id   AF-X0WQU3-F1
#
_cell.length_a   1.000
_cell.length_b   1.000
_cell.length_c   1.000
_cell.angle_alpha   90.00
_cell.angle_beta   90.00
_cell.angle_gamma   90.00
#
_symmetry.space_group_name_H-M   'P 1'
#
loop_
_entity.id
_entity.type
_entity.pdbx_description
1 polymer ?
#
loop_
_entity_poly.entity_id
_entity_poly.type
_entity_poly.pdbx_seq_one_letter_code
_entity_poly.pdbx_strand_id
1 'polypeptide(L)'
;MAILGEYQKLQAEGKYQIEADMPTIAFNEIGKRGVRRLDGYEKASGEALYTRDVKLPGMLYARILMSPHARARIKKMDTSKAEALPGVRAVIRYDDPEVKDRILNGTSFGPEWVCPEFAGWGIKPVHPVLGDEAWHEGQPVGSVVAADSEDIASEALRLIDVEWEELPFVLDQEEALKPDAPVLRPGADTNLLPVWGGEAKV
;
A
#
# COMPACT_ATOMS: atom_id res chain seq x y z
N MET A 1 -14.27 37.38 19.23
CA MET A 1 -13.00 38.09 19.48
C MET A 1 -11.87 37.10 19.32
N ALA A 2 -11.25 37.05 18.15
CA ALA A 2 -10.17 36.13 17.86
C ALA A 2 -8.91 36.56 18.64
N ILE A 3 -8.37 35.64 19.42
CA ILE A 3 -7.05 35.76 20.04
C ILE A 3 -6.06 35.69 18.87
N LEU A 4 -5.66 36.86 18.35
CA LEU A 4 -4.50 36.96 17.46
C LEU A 4 -3.32 36.39 18.27
N GLY A 5 -2.69 35.32 17.76
CA GLY A 5 -1.56 34.68 18.43
C GLY A 5 -0.42 35.66 18.68
N GLU A 6 0.44 35.38 19.66
CA GLU A 6 1.56 36.27 20.06
C GLU A 6 2.41 36.75 18.88
N TYR A 7 2.50 35.93 17.83
CA TYR A 7 3.20 36.23 16.58
C TYR A 7 2.73 37.51 15.88
N GLN A 8 1.41 37.74 15.81
CA GLN A 8 0.85 38.93 15.14
C GLN A 8 1.00 40.20 15.99
N LYS A 9 1.04 40.06 17.32
CA LYS A 9 1.40 41.17 18.23
C LYS A 9 2.85 41.60 18.05
N LEU A 10 3.77 40.64 17.95
CA LEU A 10 5.19 40.90 17.75
C LEU A 10 5.48 41.60 16.42
N GLN A 11 4.75 41.27 15.36
CA GLN A 11 4.82 41.98 14.07
C GLN A 11 4.36 43.44 14.18
N ALA A 12 3.27 43.70 14.91
CA ALA A 12 2.71 45.04 15.07
C ALA A 12 3.58 45.97 15.93
N GLU A 13 4.36 45.43 16.88
CA GLU A 13 5.29 46.18 17.72
C GLU A 13 6.57 46.64 16.97
N GLY A 14 6.79 46.16 15.73
CA GLY A 14 7.89 46.62 14.87
C GLY A 14 9.30 46.31 15.36
N LYS A 15 9.44 45.44 16.38
CA LYS A 15 10.73 45.16 17.04
C LYS A 15 11.63 44.19 16.28
N TYR A 16 11.10 43.45 15.32
CA TYR A 16 11.86 42.51 14.49
C TYR A 16 11.51 42.73 13.02
N GLN A 17 12.50 43.02 12.18
CA GLN A 17 12.39 42.77 10.74
C GLN A 17 12.43 41.25 10.56
N ILE A 18 11.25 40.63 10.46
CA ILE A 18 11.13 39.24 10.04
C ILE A 18 11.23 39.22 8.52
N GLU A 19 12.45 39.43 8.02
CA GLU A 19 12.80 39.00 6.67
C GLU A 19 13.28 37.55 6.78
N ALA A 20 13.02 36.74 5.76
CA ALA A 20 13.66 35.43 5.71
C ALA A 20 15.18 35.67 5.74
N ASP A 21 15.92 34.97 6.62
CA ASP A 21 17.37 34.83 6.48
C ASP A 21 17.62 34.14 5.15
N MET A 22 17.59 34.91 4.07
CA MET A 22 17.91 34.47 2.73
C MET A 22 19.44 34.49 2.69
N PRO A 23 20.12 33.33 2.81
CA PRO A 23 21.56 33.34 2.63
C PRO A 23 21.85 33.99 1.28
N THR A 24 22.85 34.87 1.23
CA THR A 24 23.35 35.52 -0.01
C THR A 24 24.09 34.51 -0.89
N ILE A 25 23.59 33.29 -0.98
CA ILE A 25 24.11 32.23 -1.83
C ILE A 25 23.42 32.40 -3.18
N ALA A 26 24.16 32.99 -4.12
CA ALA A 26 23.79 32.95 -5.52
C ALA A 26 23.98 31.51 -6.01
N PHE A 27 22.87 30.79 -6.19
CA PHE A 27 22.92 29.44 -6.75
C PHE A 27 23.21 29.50 -8.24
N ASN A 28 24.15 28.67 -8.70
CA ASN A 28 24.54 28.66 -10.10
C ASN A 28 23.41 28.19 -11.03
N GLU A 29 22.55 27.27 -10.62
CA GLU A 29 21.58 26.62 -11.54
C GLU A 29 20.11 26.90 -11.21
N ILE A 30 19.79 27.50 -10.06
CA ILE A 30 18.39 27.75 -9.66
C ILE A 30 17.79 28.85 -10.53
N GLY A 31 16.62 28.58 -11.12
CA GLY A 31 15.88 29.53 -11.96
C GLY A 31 16.41 29.70 -13.38
N LYS A 32 17.49 29.01 -13.77
CA LYS A 32 18.02 29.04 -15.14
C LYS A 32 17.16 28.20 -16.09
N ARG A 33 16.87 28.74 -17.27
CA ARG A 33 16.21 28.02 -18.37
C ARG A 33 17.23 27.17 -19.11
N GLY A 34 16.85 25.95 -19.51
CA GLY A 34 17.68 25.08 -20.36
C GLY A 34 18.73 24.26 -19.61
N VAL A 35 18.68 24.22 -18.27
CA VAL A 35 19.49 23.29 -17.47
C VAL A 35 19.09 21.87 -17.84
N ARG A 36 20.04 21.09 -18.36
CA ARG A 36 19.79 19.71 -18.78
C ARG A 36 19.59 18.84 -17.54
N ARG A 37 18.51 18.08 -17.52
CA ARG A 37 18.27 17.06 -16.50
C ARG A 37 19.31 15.95 -16.65
N LEU A 38 20.04 15.61 -15.58
CA LEU A 38 21.16 14.66 -15.60
C LEU A 38 20.76 13.30 -16.18
N ASP A 39 19.67 12.72 -15.67
CA ASP A 39 19.10 11.44 -16.11
C ASP A 39 18.15 11.59 -17.33
N GLY A 40 18.13 12.77 -17.96
CA GLY A 40 17.21 13.09 -19.04
C GLY A 40 17.50 12.34 -20.33
N TYR A 41 18.79 12.15 -20.63
CA TYR A 41 19.21 11.44 -21.84
C TYR A 41 18.88 9.96 -21.76
N GLU A 42 19.38 9.29 -20.72
CA GLU A 42 19.22 7.84 -20.52
C GLU A 42 17.74 7.42 -20.52
N LYS A 43 16.87 8.22 -19.90
CA LYS A 43 15.41 7.96 -19.89
C LYS A 43 14.75 8.19 -21.25
N ALA A 44 15.24 9.14 -22.04
CA ALA A 44 14.69 9.43 -23.38
C ALA A 44 15.26 8.51 -24.46
N SER A 45 16.49 8.00 -24.29
CA SER A 45 17.14 7.06 -25.21
C SER A 45 16.72 5.61 -24.98
N GLY A 46 16.17 5.28 -23.81
CA GLY A 46 15.87 3.90 -23.39
C GLY A 46 17.08 3.17 -22.81
N GLU A 47 18.17 3.89 -22.52
CA GLU A 47 19.37 3.33 -21.89
C GLU A 47 19.27 3.24 -20.35
N ALA A 48 18.30 3.93 -19.76
CA ALA A 48 18.04 3.83 -18.33
C ALA A 48 17.60 2.41 -17.97
N LEU A 49 18.30 1.78 -17.03
CA LEU A 49 17.98 0.45 -16.51
C LEU A 49 16.95 0.55 -15.38
N TYR A 50 15.83 -0.16 -15.55
CA TYR A 50 14.79 -0.33 -14.55
C TYR A 50 14.81 -1.75 -13.98
N THR A 51 14.08 -1.95 -12.89
CA THR A 51 14.02 -3.25 -12.19
C THR A 51 13.58 -4.41 -13.10
N ARG A 52 12.75 -4.14 -14.11
CA ARG A 52 12.28 -5.15 -15.08
C ARG A 52 13.30 -5.50 -16.16
N ASP A 53 14.33 -4.67 -16.35
CA ASP A 53 15.39 -4.91 -17.35
C ASP A 53 16.48 -5.85 -16.81
N VAL A 54 16.56 -6.00 -15.49
CA VAL A 54 17.53 -6.87 -14.82
C VAL A 54 17.18 -8.34 -15.07
N LYS A 55 18.15 -9.12 -15.55
CA LYS A 55 18.05 -10.57 -15.72
C LYS A 55 19.27 -11.23 -15.10
N LEU A 56 19.05 -12.13 -14.14
CA LEU A 56 20.11 -12.86 -13.45
C LEU A 56 20.04 -14.36 -13.79
N PRO A 57 21.18 -15.07 -13.81
CA PRO A 57 21.18 -16.52 -13.93
C PRO A 57 20.36 -17.17 -12.81
N GLY A 58 19.40 -18.02 -13.17
CA GLY A 58 18.50 -18.69 -12.21
C GLY A 58 17.41 -17.80 -11.61
N MET A 59 17.16 -16.61 -12.16
CA MET A 59 16.10 -15.72 -11.69
C MET A 59 14.71 -16.38 -11.84
N LEU A 60 13.94 -16.35 -10.75
CA LEU A 60 12.55 -16.79 -10.73
C LEU A 60 11.60 -15.60 -10.84
N TYR A 61 10.41 -15.87 -11.37
CA TYR A 61 9.34 -14.92 -11.55
C TYR A 61 8.22 -15.23 -10.58
N ALA A 62 7.92 -14.29 -9.70
CA ALA A 62 6.83 -14.42 -8.74
C ALA A 62 5.55 -13.75 -9.24
N ARG A 63 4.40 -14.39 -9.00
CA ARG A 63 3.06 -13.83 -9.23
C ARG A 63 2.19 -14.12 -8.02
N ILE A 64 1.40 -13.13 -7.62
CA ILE A 64 0.50 -13.21 -6.46
C ILE A 64 -0.94 -13.34 -6.91
N LEU A 65 -1.69 -14.19 -6.22
CA LEU A 65 -3.14 -14.30 -6.39
C LEU A 65 -3.79 -12.98 -5.95
N MET A 66 -4.66 -12.45 -6.81
CA MET A 66 -5.42 -11.24 -6.53
C MET A 66 -6.90 -11.57 -6.41
N SER A 67 -7.56 -10.99 -5.40
CA SER A 67 -9.00 -11.17 -5.19
C SER A 67 -9.81 -10.64 -6.38
N PRO A 68 -10.76 -11.41 -6.92
CA PRO A 68 -11.73 -10.92 -7.92
C PRO A 68 -12.94 -10.23 -7.27
N HIS A 69 -13.05 -10.20 -5.93
CA HIS A 69 -14.22 -9.70 -5.21
C HIS A 69 -13.93 -8.40 -4.47
N ALA A 70 -14.96 -7.55 -4.35
CA ALA A 70 -14.91 -6.31 -3.57
C ALA A 70 -14.66 -6.57 -2.07
N ARG A 71 -15.24 -7.64 -1.52
CA ARG A 71 -14.87 -8.16 -0.21
C ARG A 71 -15.19 -9.64 -0.14
N ALA A 72 -14.21 -10.47 0.22
CA ALA A 72 -14.43 -11.90 0.33
C ALA A 72 -13.41 -12.56 1.25
N ARG A 73 -13.77 -13.70 1.82
CA ARG A 73 -12.85 -14.58 2.54
C ARG A 73 -12.59 -15.85 1.76
N ILE A 74 -11.37 -16.35 1.82
CA ILE A 74 -11.00 -17.66 1.28
C ILE A 74 -11.52 -18.73 2.24
N LYS A 75 -12.52 -19.50 1.81
CA LYS A 75 -13.01 -20.67 2.57
C LYS A 75 -12.07 -21.85 2.43
N LYS A 76 -11.59 -22.06 1.21
CA LYS A 76 -10.73 -23.17 0.84
C LYS A 76 -9.85 -22.79 -0.34
N MET A 77 -8.63 -23.29 -0.36
CA MET A 77 -7.70 -23.14 -1.46
C MET A 77 -7.04 -24.49 -1.77
N ASP A 78 -6.96 -24.84 -3.05
CA ASP A 78 -6.21 -25.99 -3.56
C ASP A 78 -5.18 -25.53 -4.60
N THR A 79 -3.90 -25.74 -4.27
CA THR A 79 -2.74 -25.37 -5.09
C THR A 79 -2.11 -26.56 -5.81
N SER A 80 -2.64 -27.78 -5.64
CA SER A 80 -2.01 -29.02 -6.12
C SER A 80 -1.70 -29.00 -7.63
N LYS A 81 -2.60 -28.44 -8.44
CA LYS A 81 -2.41 -28.30 -9.90
C LYS A 81 -1.33 -27.28 -10.24
N ALA A 82 -1.23 -26.19 -9.48
CA ALA A 82 -0.21 -25.17 -9.66
C ALA A 82 1.18 -25.72 -9.29
N GLU A 83 1.28 -26.46 -8.17
CA GLU A 83 2.50 -27.11 -7.72
C GLU A 83 3.01 -28.18 -8.69
N ALA A 84 2.09 -28.90 -9.35
CA ALA A 84 2.43 -29.92 -10.33
C ALA A 84 2.84 -29.35 -11.70
N LEU A 85 2.66 -28.05 -11.96
CA LEU A 85 2.95 -27.45 -13.26
C LEU A 85 4.48 -27.41 -13.50
N PRO A 86 4.99 -27.97 -14.62
CA PRO A 86 6.42 -27.93 -14.92
C PRO A 86 6.97 -26.49 -14.97
N GLY A 87 8.09 -26.27 -14.27
CA GLY A 87 8.74 -24.96 -14.17
C GLY A 87 8.27 -24.12 -12.98
N VAL A 88 7.24 -24.53 -12.25
CA VAL A 88 6.94 -23.98 -10.91
C VAL A 88 8.00 -24.47 -9.93
N ARG A 89 8.51 -23.54 -9.11
CA ARG A 89 9.58 -23.78 -8.13
C ARG A 89 9.11 -23.66 -6.70
N ALA A 90 8.14 -22.81 -6.44
CA ALA A 90 7.51 -22.68 -5.13
C ALA A 90 6.08 -22.17 -5.27
N VAL A 91 5.21 -22.65 -4.40
CA VAL A 91 3.90 -22.06 -4.12
C VAL A 91 3.87 -21.79 -2.62
N ILE A 92 3.65 -20.53 -2.26
CA ILE A 92 3.59 -20.06 -0.88
C ILE A 92 2.15 -19.69 -0.61
N ARG A 93 1.57 -20.20 0.47
CA ARG A 93 0.15 -19.99 0.82
C ARG A 93 0.02 -19.27 2.16
N TYR A 94 -1.14 -18.63 2.34
CA TYR A 94 -1.50 -17.91 3.56
C TYR A 94 -1.53 -18.82 4.81
N ASP A 95 -1.84 -20.09 4.63
CA ASP A 95 -1.96 -21.11 5.68
C ASP A 95 -0.68 -21.90 5.93
N ASP A 96 0.40 -21.64 5.17
CA ASP A 96 1.68 -22.31 5.39
C ASP A 96 2.27 -21.88 6.75
N PRO A 97 2.85 -22.81 7.54
CA PRO A 97 3.35 -22.50 8.89
C PRO A 97 4.39 -21.38 8.95
N GLU A 98 5.14 -21.17 7.87
CA GLU A 98 6.16 -20.11 7.76
C GLU A 98 5.59 -18.73 7.44
N VAL A 99 4.33 -18.66 7.04
CA VAL A 99 3.60 -17.45 6.63
C VAL A 99 2.53 -17.11 7.66
N LYS A 100 1.81 -18.13 8.11
CA LYS A 100 0.76 -18.04 9.11
C LYS A 100 1.27 -17.28 10.33
N ASP A 101 0.45 -16.33 10.81
CA ASP A 101 0.73 -15.46 11.96
C ASP A 101 1.87 -14.44 11.76
N ARG A 102 2.50 -14.37 10.57
CA ARG A 102 3.46 -13.30 10.28
C ARG A 102 2.74 -12.03 9.83
N ILE A 103 3.19 -10.91 10.39
CA ILE A 103 2.82 -9.59 9.89
C ILE A 103 3.60 -9.37 8.58
N LEU A 104 2.96 -9.73 7.46
CA LEU A 104 3.47 -9.46 6.12
C LEU A 104 2.90 -8.14 5.62
N ASN A 105 3.37 -7.03 6.17
CA ASN A 105 2.92 -5.71 5.74
C ASN A 105 3.68 -5.28 4.47
N GLY A 106 2.94 -4.86 3.44
CA GLY A 106 3.51 -4.20 2.25
C GLY A 106 3.93 -2.75 2.51
N THR A 107 3.85 -2.28 3.76
CA THR A 107 4.17 -0.91 4.14
C THR A 107 5.65 -0.81 4.49
N SER A 108 6.37 0.09 3.84
CA SER A 108 7.77 0.42 4.20
C SER A 108 7.90 1.00 5.63
N PHE A 109 6.78 1.26 6.29
CA PHE A 109 6.71 1.67 7.68
C PHE A 109 6.41 0.44 8.53
N GLY A 110 7.39 0.03 9.34
CA GLY A 110 7.14 -0.94 10.41
C GLY A 110 6.13 -0.38 11.42
N PRO A 111 5.42 -1.24 12.18
CA PRO A 111 4.47 -0.81 13.21
C PRO A 111 5.07 0.18 14.23
N GLU A 112 6.39 0.18 14.41
CA GLU A 112 7.15 1.11 15.24
C GLU A 112 7.29 2.53 14.68
N TRP A 113 7.11 2.71 13.36
CA TRP A 113 7.14 4.03 12.69
C TRP A 113 5.75 4.63 12.50
N VAL A 114 4.72 3.92 12.97
CA VAL A 114 3.33 4.32 12.87
C VAL A 114 2.85 4.65 14.27
N CYS A 115 2.42 5.90 14.47
CA CYS A 115 1.71 6.28 15.69
C CYS A 115 0.46 5.39 15.78
N PRO A 116 0.25 4.61 16.86
CA PRO A 116 -0.86 3.66 16.97
C PRO A 116 -2.24 4.28 16.68
N GLU A 117 -2.42 5.54 17.04
CA GLU A 117 -3.63 6.35 16.81
C GLU A 117 -3.81 6.79 15.34
N PHE A 118 -2.73 6.77 14.55
CA PHE A 118 -2.72 7.09 13.11
C PHE A 118 -2.82 5.84 12.21
N ALA A 119 -2.80 4.64 12.79
CA ALA A 119 -2.96 3.38 12.06
C ALA A 119 -4.31 3.27 11.30
N GLY A 120 -5.22 4.24 11.45
CA GLY A 120 -6.46 4.35 10.67
C GLY A 120 -6.51 5.49 9.63
N TRP A 121 -5.54 6.41 9.60
CA TRP A 121 -5.60 7.62 8.75
C TRP A 121 -4.95 7.46 7.36
N GLY A 122 -4.02 6.53 7.21
CA GLY A 122 -3.33 6.29 5.93
C GLY A 122 -2.91 4.84 5.71
N ILE A 123 -3.30 3.94 6.61
CA ILE A 123 -2.89 2.55 6.59
C ILE A 123 -4.19 1.75 6.78
N LYS A 124 -4.56 0.93 5.80
CA LYS A 124 -5.57 -0.12 6.01
C LYS A 124 -5.15 -0.90 7.27
N PRO A 125 -6.06 -1.57 8.01
CA PRO A 125 -5.60 -2.48 9.08
C PRO A 125 -4.47 -3.34 8.52
N VAL A 126 -3.41 -3.54 9.29
CA VAL A 126 -2.21 -4.24 8.80
C VAL A 126 -2.63 -5.66 8.43
N HIS A 127 -3.01 -5.84 7.17
CA HIS A 127 -3.42 -7.12 6.64
C HIS A 127 -2.20 -7.75 5.99
N PRO A 128 -1.94 -9.03 6.30
CA PRO A 128 -0.88 -9.73 5.61
C PRO A 128 -1.17 -9.72 4.10
N VAL A 129 -0.14 -9.44 3.30
CA VAL A 129 -0.18 -9.55 1.82
C VAL A 129 -0.61 -10.95 1.38
N LEU A 130 -0.45 -11.95 2.24
CA LEU A 130 -1.00 -13.30 2.09
C LEU A 130 -1.98 -13.61 3.21
N GLY A 131 -3.00 -12.77 3.36
CA GLY A 131 -4.14 -13.04 4.23
C GLY A 131 -5.20 -13.91 3.55
N ASP A 132 -6.19 -14.32 4.34
CA ASP A 132 -7.37 -15.07 3.91
C ASP A 132 -8.58 -14.17 3.58
N GLU A 133 -8.59 -12.90 3.99
CA GLU A 133 -9.66 -11.94 3.70
C GLU A 133 -9.18 -10.81 2.78
N ALA A 134 -9.95 -10.59 1.70
CA ALA A 134 -9.82 -9.48 0.77
C ALA A 134 -10.89 -8.42 1.05
N TRP A 135 -10.49 -7.16 0.92
CA TRP A 135 -11.26 -5.94 1.22
C TRP A 135 -11.50 -5.06 0.01
N HIS A 136 -10.91 -5.43 -1.14
CA HIS A 136 -11.16 -4.84 -2.44
C HIS A 136 -10.76 -5.80 -3.56
N GLU A 137 -11.33 -5.58 -4.73
CA GLU A 137 -10.89 -6.23 -5.96
C GLU A 137 -9.42 -5.89 -6.24
N GLY A 138 -8.65 -6.87 -6.71
CA GLY A 138 -7.23 -6.72 -6.98
C GLY A 138 -6.34 -6.79 -5.74
N GLN A 139 -6.89 -6.97 -4.54
CA GLN A 139 -6.06 -7.13 -3.35
C GLN A 139 -5.21 -8.41 -3.45
N PRO A 140 -3.89 -8.33 -3.25
CA PRO A 140 -3.07 -9.52 -3.12
C PRO A 140 -3.43 -10.30 -1.84
N VAL A 141 -3.74 -11.58 -1.98
CA VAL A 141 -4.19 -12.47 -0.87
C VAL A 141 -3.91 -13.93 -1.21
N GLY A 142 -3.97 -14.81 -0.21
CA GLY A 142 -4.07 -16.25 -0.42
C GLY A 142 -2.76 -16.95 -0.82
N SER A 143 -2.18 -16.67 -2.00
CA SER A 143 -1.00 -17.41 -2.45
C SER A 143 -0.10 -16.63 -3.42
N VAL A 144 1.20 -16.96 -3.41
CA VAL A 144 2.21 -16.54 -4.38
C VAL A 144 2.79 -17.78 -5.05
N VAL A 145 2.97 -17.72 -6.37
CA VAL A 145 3.72 -18.71 -7.14
C VAL A 145 5.03 -18.11 -7.62
N ALA A 146 6.13 -18.85 -7.51
CA ALA A 146 7.40 -18.56 -8.15
C ALA A 146 7.74 -19.63 -9.20
N ALA A 147 8.11 -19.21 -10.41
CA ALA A 147 8.40 -20.10 -11.53
C ALA A 147 9.58 -19.63 -12.39
N ASP A 148 10.03 -20.49 -13.30
CA ASP A 148 11.15 -20.24 -14.22
C ASP A 148 10.88 -19.12 -15.24
N SER A 149 9.61 -18.76 -15.47
CA SER A 149 9.21 -17.66 -16.34
C SER A 149 7.93 -16.98 -15.85
N GLU A 150 7.71 -15.74 -16.31
CA GLU A 150 6.50 -14.97 -16.02
C GLU A 150 5.22 -15.64 -16.54
N ASP A 151 5.29 -16.29 -17.70
CA ASP A 151 4.16 -17.00 -18.31
C ASP A 151 3.77 -18.23 -17.48
N ILE A 152 4.76 -19.02 -17.03
CA ILE A 152 4.52 -20.19 -16.18
C ILE A 152 3.94 -19.75 -14.82
N ALA A 153 4.48 -18.69 -14.21
CA ALA A 153 3.96 -18.18 -12.94
C ALA A 153 2.50 -17.69 -13.09
N SER A 154 2.18 -17.05 -14.22
CA SER A 154 0.82 -16.58 -14.51
C SER A 154 -0.14 -17.73 -14.77
N GLU A 155 0.29 -18.78 -15.48
CA GLU A 155 -0.52 -19.97 -15.72
C GLU A 155 -0.75 -20.77 -14.45
N ALA A 156 0.29 -20.96 -13.63
CA ALA A 156 0.17 -21.63 -12.34
C ALA A 156 -0.87 -20.96 -11.43
N LEU A 157 -0.93 -19.62 -11.38
CA LEU A 157 -1.96 -18.92 -10.62
C LEU A 157 -3.38 -19.25 -11.09
N ARG A 158 -3.61 -19.44 -12.39
CA ARG A 158 -4.94 -19.82 -12.93
C ARG A 158 -5.35 -21.24 -12.53
N LEU A 159 -4.38 -22.08 -12.17
CA LEU A 159 -4.61 -23.44 -11.72
C LEU A 159 -4.93 -23.54 -10.24
N ILE A 160 -4.75 -22.46 -9.47
CA ILE A 160 -5.13 -22.42 -8.06
C ILE A 160 -6.65 -22.31 -7.98
N ASP A 161 -7.27 -23.31 -7.36
CA ASP A 161 -8.72 -23.34 -7.12
C ASP A 161 -9.03 -22.71 -5.77
N VAL A 162 -9.92 -21.73 -5.76
CA VAL A 162 -10.25 -20.94 -4.55
C VAL A 162 -11.75 -20.87 -4.38
N GLU A 163 -12.22 -21.37 -3.25
CA GLU A 163 -13.59 -21.21 -2.80
C GLU A 163 -13.71 -19.92 -1.99
N TRP A 164 -14.52 -18.98 -2.49
CA TRP A 164 -14.73 -17.68 -1.86
C TRP A 164 -16.04 -17.61 -1.08
N GLU A 165 -15.99 -16.93 0.07
CA GLU A 165 -17.14 -16.39 0.78
C GLU A 165 -17.25 -14.90 0.47
N GLU A 166 -18.19 -14.48 -0.36
CA GLU A 166 -18.44 -13.05 -0.56
C GLU A 166 -19.01 -12.43 0.72
N LEU A 167 -18.41 -11.32 1.16
CA LEU A 167 -18.79 -10.62 2.38
C LEU A 167 -19.44 -9.28 2.06
N PRO A 168 -20.33 -8.75 2.93
CA PRO A 168 -20.93 -7.45 2.74
C PRO A 168 -19.87 -6.34 2.61
N PHE A 169 -20.03 -5.51 1.59
CA PHE A 169 -19.17 -4.36 1.31
C PHE A 169 -20.01 -3.10 1.07
N VAL A 170 -19.36 -1.94 1.12
CA VAL A 170 -19.96 -0.64 0.84
C VAL A 170 -19.01 0.15 -0.04
N LEU A 171 -19.53 0.77 -1.11
CA LEU A 171 -18.74 1.55 -2.07
C LEU A 171 -18.98 3.06 -1.95
N ASP A 172 -20.14 3.44 -1.40
CA ASP A 172 -20.52 4.83 -1.22
C ASP A 172 -20.13 5.31 0.18
N GLN A 173 -19.54 6.50 0.24
CA GLN A 173 -19.02 7.07 1.48
C GLN A 173 -20.14 7.50 2.45
N GLU A 174 -21.29 7.96 1.96
CA GLU A 174 -22.42 8.37 2.81
C GLU A 174 -23.15 7.14 3.34
N GLU A 175 -23.33 6.12 2.50
CA GLU A 175 -23.84 4.81 2.92
C GLU A 175 -22.93 4.17 3.97
N ALA A 176 -21.61 4.31 3.84
CA ALA A 176 -20.64 3.75 4.79
C ALA A 176 -20.75 4.33 6.21
N LEU A 177 -21.31 5.54 6.35
CA LEU A 177 -21.52 6.21 7.65
C LEU A 177 -22.81 5.78 8.35
N LYS A 178 -23.70 5.04 7.67
CA LYS A 178 -24.95 4.58 8.27
C LYS A 178 -24.69 3.54 9.37
N PRO A 179 -25.51 3.49 10.43
CA PRO A 179 -25.31 2.56 11.56
C PRO A 179 -25.34 1.07 11.17
N ASP A 180 -26.00 0.73 10.07
CA ASP A 180 -26.14 -0.63 9.54
C ASP A 180 -25.13 -0.96 8.42
N ALA A 181 -24.26 -0.02 8.08
CA ALA A 181 -23.24 -0.24 7.06
C ALA A 181 -22.26 -1.34 7.48
N PRO A 182 -21.77 -2.16 6.54
CA PRO A 182 -20.69 -3.10 6.82
C PRO A 182 -19.47 -2.37 7.39
N VAL A 183 -19.06 -2.73 8.60
CA VAL A 183 -17.84 -2.18 9.20
C VAL A 183 -16.63 -2.89 8.59
N LEU A 184 -15.74 -2.10 7.97
CA LEU A 184 -14.60 -2.62 7.22
C LEU A 184 -13.33 -2.78 8.08
N ARG A 185 -13.24 -2.15 9.25
CA ARG A 185 -12.06 -2.29 10.12
C ARG A 185 -12.33 -3.34 11.19
N PRO A 186 -11.53 -4.42 11.27
CA PRO A 186 -11.65 -5.37 12.38
C PRO A 186 -11.51 -4.66 13.73
N GLY A 187 -12.46 -4.90 14.64
CA GLY A 187 -12.47 -4.31 15.98
C GLY A 187 -12.92 -2.84 16.05
N ALA A 188 -13.38 -2.24 14.95
CA ALA A 188 -14.01 -0.92 14.98
C ALA A 188 -15.54 -1.05 15.13
N ASP A 189 -16.14 -0.02 15.73
CA ASP A 189 -17.60 0.10 15.86
C ASP A 189 -18.24 0.87 14.69
N THR A 190 -17.43 1.61 13.91
CA THR A 190 -17.89 2.45 12.81
C THR A 190 -16.81 2.63 11.72
N ASN A 191 -17.26 2.93 10.51
CA ASN A 191 -16.39 3.34 9.39
C ASN A 191 -15.88 4.79 9.54
N LEU A 192 -16.42 5.58 10.47
CA LEU A 192 -15.94 6.93 10.74
C LEU A 192 -14.54 6.90 11.40
N LEU A 193 -13.62 7.69 10.86
CA LEU A 193 -12.28 7.87 11.44
C LEU A 193 -12.33 8.92 12.56
N PRO A 194 -11.62 8.70 13.69
CA PRO A 194 -11.53 9.70 14.75
C PRO A 194 -10.75 10.92 14.26
N VAL A 195 -11.32 12.11 14.46
CA VAL A 195 -10.73 13.40 14.08
C VAL A 195 -9.49 13.69 14.92
N TRP A 196 -8.45 14.30 14.34
CA TRP A 196 -7.23 14.64 15.07
C TRP A 196 -7.54 15.48 16.32
N GLY A 197 -7.26 14.92 17.50
CA GLY A 197 -7.47 15.60 18.79
C GLY A 197 -8.91 15.58 19.33
N GLY A 198 -9.81 14.73 18.82
CA GLY A 198 -11.18 14.63 19.34
C GLY A 198 -11.87 13.29 19.07
N GLU A 199 -13.00 13.07 19.74
CA GLU A 199 -13.88 11.93 19.51
C GLU A 199 -14.51 12.03 18.10
N ALA A 200 -14.67 10.88 17.44
CA ALA A 200 -15.45 10.77 16.20
C ALA A 200 -16.90 11.15 16.50
N LYS A 201 -17.36 12.32 16.04
CA LYS A 201 -18.76 12.72 16.16
C LYS A 201 -19.48 12.45 14.85
N VAL A 202 -20.49 11.60 14.92
CA VAL A 202 -21.52 11.41 13.88
C VAL A 202 -22.42 12.63 13.82
#